data_AF-A0A6C2UMQ6-F1
#
_entry.id   AF-A0A6C2UMQ6-F1
#
_cell.length_a   1.000
_cell.length_b   1.000
_cell.length_c   1.000
_cell.angle_alpha   90.00
_cell.angle_beta   90.00
_cell.angle_gamma   90.00
#
_symmetry.space_group_name_H-M   'P 1'
#
loop_
_entity.id
_entity.type
_entity.pdbx_description
1 polymer ?
#
loop_
_entity_poly.entity_id
_entity_poly.type
_entity_poly.pdbx_seq_one_letter_code
_entity_poly.pdbx_strand_id
1 'polypeptide(L)'
;MMKLIGLIILATAATYADEAYRTFTAQDGRTLSARIVSYDAASGKVLIERADKKRITVAPTAFSAKDQRYVDAWQTAQHFLSTSKFKLDVVRKEVNSTKKEHEVDIGEEEAGGRRGGDSGVQTVAIDKITHYKFNLLIENKTKIPVKNLTMEYRIYYDQEKAVKDEKANKNRREDDPRPERYLSMEESKVKEGKLKIRAIEAGESKEFPTQSVSILKRSASRTWGDKIDLKGSLEGVWIKLSMQGPGRDKLVREIALPPSIPKKYSWDPVEEPEAVDESEEKEEPKE
;
A
#
# COMPACT_ATOMS: atom_id res chain seq x y z
N MET A 1 17.24 -3.48 -23.77
CA MET A 1 17.63 -2.19 -23.18
C MET A 1 16.68 -1.87 -22.03
N MET A 2 17.08 -2.13 -20.78
CA MET A 2 16.29 -1.78 -19.59
C MET A 2 16.38 -0.27 -19.38
N LYS A 3 15.26 0.44 -19.52
CA LYS A 3 15.18 1.85 -19.16
C LYS A 3 15.23 1.96 -17.64
N LEU A 4 16.29 2.57 -17.12
CA LEU A 4 16.39 2.97 -15.72
C LEU A 4 15.34 4.07 -15.47
N ILE A 5 14.20 3.72 -14.90
CA ILE A 5 13.18 4.69 -14.48
C ILE A 5 13.63 5.23 -13.11
N GLY A 6 13.96 6.52 -13.06
CA GLY A 6 14.38 7.20 -11.84
C GLY A 6 13.28 7.14 -10.78
N LEU A 7 13.56 6.41 -9.71
CA LEU A 7 12.74 6.30 -8.50
C LEU A 7 12.83 7.61 -7.72
N ILE A 8 11.73 8.38 -7.67
CA ILE A 8 11.61 9.53 -6.76
C ILE A 8 10.99 9.00 -5.46
N ILE A 9 11.84 8.78 -4.45
CA ILE A 9 11.39 8.47 -3.09
C ILE A 9 10.93 9.78 -2.45
N LEU A 10 9.63 9.90 -2.23
CA LEU A 10 9.07 10.98 -1.42
C LEU A 10 9.37 10.66 0.05
N ALA A 11 10.52 11.12 0.55
CA ALA A 11 10.79 11.09 1.99
C ALA A 11 9.93 12.18 2.64
N THR A 12 8.78 11.80 3.19
CA THR A 12 8.13 12.62 4.21
C THR A 12 9.10 12.70 5.37
N ALA A 13 9.84 13.81 5.44
CA ALA A 13 10.60 14.16 6.62
C ALA A 13 9.58 14.32 7.74
N ALA A 14 9.39 13.27 8.55
CA ALA A 14 8.91 13.46 9.90
C ALA A 14 9.82 14.54 10.48
N THR A 15 9.27 15.74 10.68
CA THR A 15 9.91 16.78 11.46
C THR A 15 10.20 16.13 12.80
N TYR A 16 11.46 15.76 13.01
CA TYR A 16 11.93 15.39 14.33
C TYR A 16 11.51 16.55 15.22
N ALA A 17 10.59 16.28 16.14
CA ALA A 17 10.44 17.09 17.32
C ALA A 17 11.87 17.33 17.83
N ASP A 18 12.22 18.62 17.99
CA ASP A 18 13.50 19.09 18.53
C ASP A 18 13.97 18.07 19.57
N GLU A 19 15.05 17.34 19.26
CA GLU A 19 15.41 16.10 19.97
C GLU A 19 15.58 16.44 21.45
N ALA A 20 14.53 16.15 22.23
CA ALA A 20 14.42 16.66 23.57
C ALA A 20 15.61 16.17 24.38
N TYR A 21 16.26 17.09 25.07
CA TYR A 21 17.34 16.75 25.99
C TYR A 21 16.88 15.65 26.94
N ARG A 22 17.67 14.59 27.00
CA ARG A 22 17.42 13.39 27.78
C ARG A 22 18.44 13.29 28.90
N THR A 23 17.99 12.80 30.06
CA THR A 23 18.89 12.45 31.15
C THR A 23 19.55 11.09 30.87
N PHE A 24 20.85 11.11 30.64
CA PHE A 24 21.71 9.93 30.62
C PHE A 24 22.31 9.70 32.00
N THR A 25 22.48 8.45 32.39
CA THR A 25 23.10 8.04 33.65
C THR A 25 24.44 7.38 33.35
N ALA A 26 25.51 7.83 33.99
CA ALA A 26 26.83 7.22 33.94
C ALA A 26 26.88 5.94 34.79
N GLN A 27 27.91 5.11 34.63
CA GLN A 27 28.07 3.87 35.41
C GLN A 27 28.14 4.11 36.93
N ASP A 28 28.63 5.27 37.36
CA ASP A 28 28.73 5.66 38.77
C ASP A 28 27.45 6.31 39.33
N GLY A 29 26.36 6.34 38.55
CA GLY A 29 25.07 6.90 38.95
C GLY A 29 24.94 8.41 38.74
N ARG A 30 26.01 9.12 38.33
CA ARG A 30 25.89 10.54 37.94
C ARG A 30 24.99 10.69 36.72
N THR A 31 24.23 11.76 36.66
CA THR A 31 23.33 12.04 35.54
C THR A 31 23.79 13.24 34.74
N LEU A 32 23.49 13.26 33.45
CA LEU A 32 23.74 14.37 32.55
C LEU A 32 22.56 14.55 31.59
N SER A 33 22.14 15.80 31.39
CA SER A 33 21.12 16.14 30.39
C SER A 33 21.79 16.44 29.05
N ALA A 34 21.54 15.61 28.05
CA ALA A 34 22.15 15.69 26.72
C ALA A 34 21.25 15.10 25.62
N ARG A 35 21.62 15.32 24.36
CA ARG A 35 21.08 14.61 23.18
C ARG A 35 22.20 14.00 22.36
N ILE A 36 21.90 12.93 21.63
CA ILE A 36 22.88 12.29 20.74
C ILE A 36 22.95 13.06 19.44
N VAL A 37 24.13 13.54 19.07
CA VAL A 37 24.33 14.28 17.81
C VAL A 37 24.75 13.33 16.70
N SER A 38 25.69 12.44 16.99
CA SER A 38 26.19 11.47 16.01
C SER A 38 26.82 10.27 16.69
N TYR A 39 26.95 9.18 15.93
CA TYR A 39 27.69 7.99 16.35
C TYR A 39 28.78 7.69 15.33
N ASP A 40 30.02 7.69 15.78
CA ASP A 40 31.16 7.26 14.97
C ASP A 40 31.31 5.74 15.08
N ALA A 41 30.94 5.04 14.00
CA ALA A 41 31.05 3.60 13.92
C ALA A 41 32.49 3.10 13.81
N ALA A 42 33.45 3.92 13.40
CA ALA A 42 34.86 3.55 13.33
C ALA A 42 35.48 3.57 14.73
N SER A 43 35.24 4.63 15.50
CA SER A 43 35.78 4.73 16.86
C SER A 43 34.90 4.07 17.93
N GLY A 44 33.66 3.71 17.61
CA GLY A 44 32.67 3.20 18.57
C GLY A 44 32.29 4.24 19.63
N LYS A 45 32.31 5.53 19.29
CA LYS A 45 32.03 6.63 20.23
C LYS A 45 30.81 7.42 19.79
N VAL A 46 30.07 7.92 20.78
CA VAL A 46 28.91 8.77 20.58
C VAL A 46 29.27 10.21 20.89
N LEU A 47 28.95 11.12 19.97
CA LEU A 47 29.01 12.55 20.19
C LEU A 47 27.68 12.98 20.80
N ILE A 48 27.73 13.53 22.00
CA ILE A 48 26.55 14.08 22.68
C ILE A 48 26.69 15.58 22.85
N GLU A 49 25.58 16.30 22.78
CA GLU A 49 25.48 17.72 23.09
C GLU A 49 24.72 17.86 24.40
N ARG A 50 25.36 18.47 25.40
CA ARG A 50 24.77 18.74 26.71
C ARG A 50 23.80 19.92 26.66
N ALA A 51 22.96 20.07 27.68
CA ALA A 51 22.03 21.19 27.81
C ALA A 51 22.73 22.57 27.77
N ASP A 52 23.98 22.65 28.22
CA ASP A 52 24.85 23.85 28.14
C ASP A 52 25.47 24.07 26.75
N LYS A 53 24.99 23.36 25.72
CA LYS A 53 25.46 23.37 24.33
C LYS A 53 26.91 22.90 24.13
N LYS A 54 27.58 22.40 25.17
CA LYS A 54 28.90 21.78 25.02
C LYS A 54 28.77 20.39 24.42
N ARG A 55 29.67 20.08 23.49
CA ARG A 55 29.75 18.77 22.84
C ARG A 55 30.88 17.95 23.40
N ILE A 56 30.61 16.69 23.70
CA ILE A 56 31.61 15.74 24.20
C ILE A 56 31.44 14.39 23.51
N THR A 57 32.56 13.73 23.28
CA THR A 57 32.60 12.39 22.68
C THR A 57 32.83 11.37 23.78
N VAL A 58 31.93 10.40 23.91
CA VAL A 58 31.93 9.44 25.01
C VAL A 58 31.79 8.02 24.45
N ALA A 59 32.42 7.03 25.08
CA ALA A 59 32.16 5.63 24.75
C ALA A 59 30.78 5.23 25.30
N PRO A 60 29.95 4.46 24.56
CA PRO A 60 28.65 4.01 25.06
C PRO A 60 28.75 3.28 26.40
N THR A 61 29.85 2.55 26.63
CA THR A 61 30.13 1.82 27.87
C THR A 61 30.19 2.73 29.11
N ALA A 62 30.43 4.03 28.96
CA ALA A 62 30.43 4.98 30.07
C ALA A 62 29.01 5.23 30.65
N PHE A 63 27.97 4.88 29.90
CA PHE A 63 26.58 5.01 30.35
C PHE A 63 26.06 3.76 31.04
N SER A 64 24.93 3.89 31.73
CA SER A 64 24.16 2.79 32.30
C SER A 64 23.73 1.79 31.22
N ALA A 65 23.47 0.54 31.59
CA ALA A 65 23.01 -0.48 30.63
C ALA A 65 21.70 -0.09 29.91
N LYS A 66 20.82 0.68 30.57
CA LYS A 66 19.59 1.21 29.97
C LYS A 66 19.90 2.21 28.86
N ASP A 67 20.87 3.08 29.10
CA ASP A 67 21.24 4.13 28.16
C ASP A 67 22.13 3.62 27.02
N GLN A 68 22.94 2.59 27.27
CA GLN A 68 23.63 1.84 26.22
C GLN A 68 22.63 1.30 25.19
N ARG A 69 21.56 0.63 25.65
CA ARG A 69 20.48 0.13 24.77
C ARG A 69 19.78 1.26 24.02
N TYR A 70 19.64 2.43 24.63
CA TYR A 70 19.08 3.61 23.96
C TYR A 70 20.00 4.09 22.83
N VAL A 71 21.31 4.17 23.07
CA VAL A 71 22.32 4.53 22.04
C VAL A 71 22.27 3.53 20.88
N ASP A 72 22.20 2.23 21.15
CA ASP A 72 22.11 1.19 20.12
C ASP A 72 20.81 1.31 19.28
N ALA A 73 19.68 1.54 19.95
CA ALA A 73 18.40 1.74 19.29
C ALA A 73 18.38 3.03 18.47
N TRP A 74 19.00 4.11 18.97
CA TRP A 74 19.16 5.37 18.25
C TRP A 74 20.02 5.17 17.00
N GLN A 75 21.13 4.44 17.11
CA GLN A 75 21.97 4.14 15.95
C GLN A 75 21.21 3.34 14.89
N THR A 76 20.46 2.32 15.32
CA THR A 76 19.62 1.51 14.43
C THR A 76 18.56 2.36 13.72
N ALA A 77 17.92 3.28 14.45
CA ALA A 77 16.96 4.23 13.91
C ALA A 77 17.57 5.13 12.82
N GLN A 78 18.75 5.72 13.07
CA GLN A 78 19.44 6.55 12.09
C GLN A 78 19.83 5.78 10.83
N HIS A 79 20.26 4.53 10.98
CA HIS A 79 20.56 3.65 9.85
C HIS A 79 19.31 3.29 9.05
N PHE A 80 18.21 2.97 9.73
CA PHE A 80 16.92 2.67 9.10
C PHE A 80 16.43 3.85 8.25
N LEU A 81 16.55 5.08 8.75
CA LEU A 81 16.12 6.29 8.04
C LEU A 81 17.04 6.70 6.88
N SER A 82 18.29 6.23 6.89
CA SER A 82 19.26 6.56 5.85
C SER A 82 18.94 5.82 4.55
N THR A 83 18.64 6.58 3.49
CA THR A 83 18.35 6.05 2.14
C THR A 83 19.56 5.41 1.45
N SER A 84 20.78 5.76 1.86
CA SER A 84 22.01 5.19 1.30
C SER A 84 22.41 3.87 1.98
N LYS A 85 22.13 3.77 3.29
CA LYS A 85 22.51 2.63 4.13
C LYS A 85 21.44 1.54 4.20
N PHE A 86 20.17 1.94 4.21
CA PHE A 86 19.04 1.04 4.20
C PHE A 86 18.22 1.34 2.96
N LYS A 87 18.37 0.54 1.90
CA LYS A 87 17.70 0.81 0.63
C LYS A 87 16.38 0.08 0.54
N LEU A 88 15.40 0.76 -0.05
CA LEU A 88 14.09 0.22 -0.37
C LEU A 88 13.89 0.38 -1.86
N ASP A 89 13.51 -0.70 -2.52
CA ASP A 89 13.11 -0.72 -3.92
C ASP A 89 11.82 -1.53 -4.05
N VAL A 90 11.04 -1.26 -5.08
CA VAL A 90 9.79 -1.99 -5.33
C VAL A 90 9.72 -2.39 -6.79
N VAL A 91 9.40 -3.66 -7.03
CA VAL A 91 9.31 -4.23 -8.38
C VAL A 91 7.93 -4.84 -8.57
N ARG A 92 7.24 -4.42 -9.62
CA ARG A 92 6.00 -5.05 -10.09
C ARG A 92 6.32 -6.36 -10.80
N LYS A 93 5.60 -7.44 -10.45
CA LYS A 93 5.67 -8.74 -11.12
C LYS A 93 4.27 -9.16 -11.56
N GLU A 94 4.13 -9.51 -12.85
CA GLU A 94 2.97 -10.23 -13.36
C GLU A 94 3.12 -11.70 -12.98
N VAL A 95 2.12 -12.27 -12.32
CA VAL A 95 2.15 -13.66 -11.83
C VAL A 95 1.64 -14.60 -12.92
N ASN A 96 0.47 -14.30 -13.47
CA ASN A 96 -0.13 -14.98 -14.59
C ASN A 96 -1.20 -14.09 -15.25
N SER A 97 -1.60 -14.47 -16.45
CA SER A 97 -2.74 -13.89 -17.15
C SER A 97 -3.53 -14.99 -17.81
N THR A 98 -4.85 -14.93 -17.64
CA THR A 98 -5.80 -15.84 -18.29
C THR A 98 -6.76 -15.01 -19.12
N LYS A 99 -7.09 -15.50 -20.32
CA LYS A 99 -8.17 -14.93 -21.13
C LYS A 99 -9.43 -15.76 -20.90
N LYS A 100 -10.57 -15.09 -20.69
CA LYS A 100 -11.87 -15.72 -20.65
C LYS A 100 -12.73 -15.09 -21.73
N GLU A 101 -13.13 -15.91 -22.68
CA GLU A 101 -14.04 -15.53 -23.76
C GLU A 101 -15.46 -15.80 -23.30
N HIS A 102 -16.35 -14.87 -23.59
CA HIS A 102 -17.78 -15.01 -23.33
C HIS A 102 -18.47 -15.10 -24.68
N GLU A 103 -19.17 -16.20 -24.87
CA GLU A 103 -19.77 -16.59 -26.13
C GLU A 103 -21.30 -16.58 -26.03
N VAL A 104 -21.93 -16.26 -27.15
CA VAL A 104 -23.39 -16.26 -27.31
C VAL A 104 -23.74 -17.04 -28.56
N ASP A 105 -24.62 -18.02 -28.44
CA ASP A 105 -25.22 -18.68 -29.58
C ASP A 105 -26.39 -17.85 -30.10
N ILE A 106 -26.19 -17.21 -31.25
CA ILE A 106 -27.20 -16.36 -31.90
C ILE A 106 -28.37 -17.22 -32.44
N GLY A 107 -28.13 -18.50 -32.73
CA GLY A 107 -29.15 -19.43 -33.24
C GLY A 107 -30.21 -19.81 -32.20
N GLU A 108 -29.86 -19.87 -30.91
CA GLU A 108 -30.81 -20.04 -29.81
C GLU A 108 -31.51 -18.73 -29.41
N GLU A 109 -30.86 -17.58 -29.60
CA GLU A 109 -31.43 -16.27 -29.26
C GLU A 109 -32.43 -15.72 -30.31
N GLU A 110 -32.31 -16.11 -31.59
CA GLU A 110 -33.22 -15.70 -32.68
C GLU A 110 -34.49 -16.57 -32.84
N ALA A 111 -34.83 -17.43 -31.88
CA ALA A 111 -36.05 -18.25 -31.89
C ALA A 111 -37.39 -17.44 -31.86
N GLY A 112 -37.33 -16.12 -32.08
CA GLY A 112 -38.46 -15.20 -32.22
C GLY A 112 -38.64 -14.54 -33.60
N GLY A 113 -37.76 -14.75 -34.60
CA GLY A 113 -38.11 -14.38 -35.97
C GLY A 113 -36.98 -13.94 -36.91
N ARG A 114 -37.04 -14.52 -38.13
CA ARG A 114 -36.28 -14.25 -39.37
C ARG A 114 -34.97 -15.02 -39.56
N ARG A 115 -35.14 -16.29 -39.95
CA ARG A 115 -34.14 -17.11 -40.65
C ARG A 115 -33.53 -16.36 -41.84
N GLY A 116 -32.25 -16.01 -41.74
CA GLY A 116 -31.50 -15.46 -42.87
C GLY A 116 -30.17 -14.82 -42.50
N GLY A 117 -29.35 -15.46 -41.65
CA GLY A 117 -28.03 -14.97 -41.28
C GLY A 117 -27.22 -16.06 -40.61
N ASP A 118 -25.90 -16.02 -40.82
CA ASP A 118 -24.88 -16.96 -40.34
C ASP A 118 -25.08 -17.35 -38.86
N SER A 119 -25.72 -18.50 -38.62
CA SER A 119 -26.06 -19.00 -37.29
C SER A 119 -24.84 -19.69 -36.68
N GLY A 120 -24.13 -19.00 -35.78
CA GLY A 120 -22.98 -19.53 -35.09
C GLY A 120 -22.73 -18.85 -33.75
N VAL A 121 -21.96 -19.53 -32.91
CA VAL A 121 -21.47 -18.99 -31.63
C VAL A 121 -20.56 -17.79 -31.91
N GLN A 122 -20.91 -16.63 -31.36
CA GLN A 122 -20.08 -15.42 -31.44
C GLN A 122 -19.50 -15.07 -30.08
N THR A 123 -18.21 -14.77 -30.04
CA THR A 123 -17.54 -14.19 -28.86
C THR A 123 -17.98 -12.73 -28.73
N VAL A 124 -18.68 -12.40 -27.65
CA VAL A 124 -19.25 -11.07 -27.40
C VAL A 124 -18.42 -10.23 -26.42
N ALA A 125 -17.60 -10.87 -25.59
CA ALA A 125 -16.69 -10.18 -24.69
C ALA A 125 -15.45 -11.03 -24.39
N ILE A 126 -14.32 -10.36 -24.15
CA ILE A 126 -13.07 -11.03 -23.78
C ILE A 126 -12.48 -10.38 -22.53
N ASP A 127 -12.45 -11.13 -21.43
CA ASP A 127 -11.77 -10.71 -20.21
C ASP A 127 -10.32 -11.16 -20.21
N LYS A 128 -9.39 -10.21 -20.10
CA LYS A 128 -8.00 -10.52 -19.74
C LYS A 128 -7.84 -10.37 -18.23
N ILE A 129 -7.96 -11.48 -17.51
CA ILE A 129 -7.72 -11.53 -16.07
C ILE A 129 -6.21 -11.62 -15.85
N THR A 130 -5.62 -10.56 -15.30
CA THR A 130 -4.18 -10.54 -15.00
C THR A 130 -3.96 -10.41 -13.50
N HIS A 131 -3.08 -11.25 -12.96
CA HIS A 131 -2.70 -11.22 -11.56
C HIS A 131 -1.36 -10.52 -11.39
N TYR A 132 -1.35 -9.48 -10.56
CA TYR A 132 -0.14 -8.71 -10.25
C TYR A 132 0.24 -8.88 -8.79
N LYS A 133 1.54 -8.86 -8.51
CA LYS A 133 2.09 -8.69 -7.17
C LYS A 133 3.22 -7.69 -7.20
N PHE A 134 3.54 -7.12 -6.04
CA PHE A 134 4.69 -6.25 -5.86
C PHE A 134 5.68 -6.89 -4.90
N ASN A 135 6.96 -6.76 -5.18
CA ASN A 135 8.03 -7.21 -4.30
C ASN A 135 8.75 -5.99 -3.75
N LEU A 136 8.73 -5.82 -2.43
CA LEU A 136 9.60 -4.87 -1.74
C LEU A 136 10.99 -5.51 -1.58
N LEU A 137 12.00 -4.93 -2.21
CA LEU A 137 13.39 -5.26 -1.98
C LEU A 137 13.95 -4.37 -0.88
N ILE A 138 14.51 -5.00 0.15
CA ILE A 138 15.16 -4.32 1.26
C ILE A 138 16.63 -4.72 1.25
N GLU A 139 17.52 -3.74 1.20
CA GLU A 139 18.97 -3.94 1.31
C GLU A 139 19.52 -3.20 2.54
N ASN A 140 20.04 -3.95 3.51
CA ASN A 140 20.70 -3.41 4.69
C ASN A 140 22.22 -3.39 4.47
N LYS A 141 22.77 -2.25 4.05
CA LYS A 141 24.23 -2.08 3.86
C LYS A 141 24.98 -1.77 5.16
N THR A 142 24.30 -1.81 6.30
CA THR A 142 24.93 -1.52 7.59
C THR A 142 25.54 -2.76 8.21
N LYS A 143 26.38 -2.54 9.21
CA LYS A 143 26.97 -3.62 10.04
C LYS A 143 26.04 -4.04 11.18
N ILE A 144 24.80 -3.55 11.21
CA ILE A 144 23.86 -3.76 12.33
C ILE A 144 22.56 -4.35 11.76
N PRO A 145 22.03 -5.44 12.35
CA PRO A 145 20.76 -5.99 11.94
C PRO A 145 19.61 -5.04 12.31
N VAL A 146 18.65 -4.86 11.40
CA VAL A 146 17.43 -4.08 11.66
C VAL A 146 16.29 -5.05 11.95
N LYS A 147 15.68 -4.94 13.13
CA LYS A 147 14.70 -5.91 13.65
C LYS A 147 13.32 -5.30 13.85
N ASN A 148 12.31 -6.17 13.97
CA ASN A 148 10.92 -5.81 14.30
C ASN A 148 10.31 -4.79 13.31
N LEU A 149 10.57 -5.03 12.03
CA LEU A 149 10.01 -4.23 10.95
C LEU A 149 8.56 -4.64 10.68
N THR A 150 7.73 -3.67 10.33
CA THR A 150 6.35 -3.89 9.90
C THR A 150 6.16 -3.25 8.53
N MET A 151 5.86 -4.06 7.53
CA MET A 151 5.50 -3.63 6.19
C MET A 151 3.97 -3.56 6.09
N GLU A 152 3.44 -2.40 5.75
CA GLU A 152 2.04 -2.15 5.40
C GLU A 152 2.01 -1.70 3.94
N TYR A 153 1.04 -2.17 3.15
CA TYR A 153 0.95 -1.81 1.74
C TYR A 153 -0.49 -1.60 1.30
N ARG A 154 -0.65 -0.77 0.27
CA ARG A 154 -1.89 -0.52 -0.45
C ARG A 154 -1.63 -0.63 -1.94
N ILE A 155 -2.35 -1.51 -2.62
CA ILE A 155 -2.32 -1.67 -4.08
C ILE A 155 -3.59 -1.02 -4.64
N TYR A 156 -3.41 -0.04 -5.50
CA TYR A 156 -4.49 0.71 -6.15
C TYR A 156 -4.69 0.19 -7.57
N TYR A 157 -5.94 0.00 -7.95
CA TYR A 157 -6.32 -0.48 -9.28
C TYR A 157 -7.74 -0.03 -9.60
N ASP A 158 -7.99 0.28 -10.86
CA ASP A 158 -9.31 0.63 -11.36
C ASP A 158 -9.84 -0.55 -12.18
N GLN A 159 -11.13 -0.86 -12.03
CA GLN A 159 -11.79 -1.87 -12.85
C GLN A 159 -13.23 -1.46 -13.12
N GLU A 160 -13.69 -1.72 -14.32
CA GLU A 160 -15.09 -1.56 -14.67
C GLU A 160 -15.91 -2.71 -14.08
N LYS A 161 -17.13 -2.40 -13.67
CA LYS A 161 -18.14 -3.35 -13.23
C LYS A 161 -19.39 -3.18 -14.08
N ALA A 162 -20.03 -4.29 -14.42
CA ALA A 162 -21.34 -4.28 -15.05
C ALA A 162 -22.41 -3.87 -14.04
N VAL A 163 -23.10 -2.77 -14.31
CA VAL A 163 -24.23 -2.27 -13.51
C VAL A 163 -25.48 -2.28 -14.39
N LYS A 164 -26.62 -2.72 -13.84
CA LYS A 164 -27.88 -2.76 -14.59
C LYS A 164 -28.28 -1.35 -15.00
N ASP A 165 -28.67 -1.18 -16.27
CA ASP A 165 -29.21 0.08 -16.77
C ASP A 165 -30.67 0.22 -16.33
N GLU A 166 -30.91 0.86 -15.19
CA GLU A 166 -32.26 1.05 -14.67
C GLU A 166 -33.17 1.80 -15.65
N LYS A 167 -32.62 2.77 -16.41
CA LYS A 167 -33.41 3.55 -17.37
C LYS A 167 -33.86 2.69 -18.55
N ALA A 168 -32.96 1.87 -19.09
CA ALA A 168 -33.30 0.98 -20.19
C ALA A 168 -34.20 -0.19 -19.77
N ASN A 169 -34.11 -0.62 -18.51
CA ASN A 169 -34.90 -1.74 -17.99
C ASN A 169 -36.20 -1.30 -17.26
N LYS A 170 -36.46 0.00 -17.08
CA LYS A 170 -37.57 0.54 -16.26
C LYS A 170 -38.97 0.03 -16.61
N ASN A 171 -39.24 -0.16 -17.90
CA ASN A 171 -40.56 -0.58 -18.41
C ASN A 171 -40.62 -2.06 -18.76
N ARG A 172 -39.62 -2.82 -18.30
CA ARG A 172 -39.50 -4.22 -18.64
C ARG A 172 -40.36 -5.05 -17.70
N ARG A 173 -41.24 -5.86 -18.26
CA ARG A 173 -42.03 -6.82 -17.49
C ARG A 173 -41.16 -8.03 -17.12
N GLU A 174 -41.53 -8.73 -16.05
CA GLU A 174 -40.79 -9.91 -15.58
C GLU A 174 -40.72 -11.03 -16.63
N ASP A 175 -41.71 -11.10 -17.53
CA ASP A 175 -41.83 -12.04 -18.64
C ASP A 175 -41.22 -11.54 -19.97
N ASP A 176 -40.58 -10.36 -20.00
CA ASP A 176 -40.03 -9.80 -21.23
C ASP A 176 -38.80 -10.60 -21.70
N PRO A 177 -38.83 -11.19 -22.91
CA PRO A 177 -37.78 -12.08 -23.41
C PRO A 177 -36.50 -11.35 -23.82
N ARG A 178 -36.49 -10.00 -23.88
CA ARG A 178 -35.31 -9.23 -24.31
C ARG A 178 -34.14 -9.40 -23.34
N PRO A 179 -32.87 -9.22 -23.73
CA PRO A 179 -31.77 -9.24 -22.77
C PRO A 179 -31.80 -8.03 -21.81
N GLU A 180 -31.37 -8.22 -20.56
CA GLU A 180 -31.20 -7.08 -19.62
C GLU A 180 -30.02 -6.24 -20.09
N ARG A 181 -30.20 -4.91 -20.12
CA ARG A 181 -29.11 -3.99 -20.47
C ARG A 181 -28.25 -3.67 -19.27
N TYR A 182 -26.94 -3.69 -19.49
CA TYR A 182 -25.91 -3.34 -18.52
C TYR A 182 -25.01 -2.25 -19.09
N LEU A 183 -24.47 -1.41 -18.21
CA LEU A 183 -23.47 -0.39 -18.50
C LEU A 183 -22.18 -0.73 -17.77
N SER A 184 -21.05 -0.36 -18.34
CA SER A 184 -19.77 -0.37 -17.63
C SER A 184 -19.67 0.86 -16.73
N MET A 185 -19.34 0.64 -15.46
CA MET A 185 -19.10 1.70 -14.49
C MET A 185 -17.71 1.50 -13.88
N GLU A 186 -16.88 2.55 -13.91
CA GLU A 186 -15.55 2.52 -13.31
C GLU A 186 -15.64 2.40 -11.77
N GLU A 187 -14.84 1.51 -11.21
CA GLU A 187 -14.75 1.27 -9.77
C GLU A 187 -13.27 1.26 -9.36
N SER A 188 -12.85 2.25 -8.56
CA SER A 188 -11.53 2.28 -7.95
C SER A 188 -11.48 1.35 -6.74
N LYS A 189 -10.46 0.50 -6.67
CA LYS A 189 -10.27 -0.46 -5.57
C LYS A 189 -8.90 -0.34 -4.94
N VAL A 190 -8.89 -0.67 -3.65
CA VAL A 190 -7.67 -0.74 -2.84
C VAL A 190 -7.55 -2.13 -2.23
N LYS A 191 -6.40 -2.77 -2.43
CA LYS A 191 -6.03 -4.01 -1.74
C LYS A 191 -4.96 -3.69 -0.71
N GLU A 192 -5.31 -3.87 0.56
CA GLU A 192 -4.41 -3.63 1.69
C GLU A 192 -3.79 -4.92 2.21
N GLY A 193 -2.63 -4.79 2.86
CA GLY A 193 -2.08 -5.88 3.66
C GLY A 193 -0.93 -5.46 4.56
N LYS A 194 -0.56 -6.39 5.45
CA LYS A 194 0.43 -6.17 6.50
C LYS A 194 1.30 -7.41 6.68
N LEU A 195 2.60 -7.20 6.81
CA LEU A 195 3.59 -8.24 7.01
C LEU A 195 4.57 -7.84 8.12
N LYS A 196 4.76 -8.73 9.10
CA LYS A 196 5.80 -8.58 10.12
C LYS A 196 7.10 -9.19 9.62
N ILE A 197 8.17 -8.41 9.65
CA ILE A 197 9.51 -8.80 9.23
C ILE A 197 10.39 -8.86 10.48
N ARG A 198 10.87 -10.05 10.83
CA ARG A 198 11.61 -10.28 12.07
C ARG A 198 12.92 -9.52 12.13
N ALA A 199 13.76 -9.70 11.10
CA ALA A 199 15.06 -9.08 10.98
C ALA A 199 15.53 -9.04 9.53
N ILE A 200 16.31 -8.00 9.21
CA ILE A 200 17.18 -7.92 8.05
C ILE A 200 18.61 -7.84 8.60
N GLU A 201 19.39 -8.88 8.38
CA GLU A 201 20.73 -9.00 8.92
C GLU A 201 21.68 -7.95 8.31
N ALA A 202 22.83 -7.76 8.95
CA ALA A 202 23.85 -6.85 8.45
C ALA A 202 24.36 -7.29 7.07
N GLY A 203 24.42 -6.38 6.10
CA GLY A 203 24.81 -6.66 4.72
C GLY A 203 23.79 -7.45 3.90
N GLU A 204 22.61 -7.76 4.45
CA GLU A 204 21.63 -8.64 3.81
C GLU A 204 20.73 -7.89 2.82
N SER A 205 20.34 -8.58 1.74
CA SER A 205 19.29 -8.16 0.83
C SER A 205 18.17 -9.21 0.78
N LYS A 206 16.92 -8.79 0.95
CA LYS A 206 15.74 -9.68 0.99
C LYS A 206 14.57 -9.09 0.20
N GLU A 207 13.80 -9.97 -0.44
CA GLU A 207 12.54 -9.61 -1.09
C GLU A 207 11.33 -10.01 -0.23
N PHE A 208 10.35 -9.11 -0.14
CA PHE A 208 9.09 -9.33 0.55
C PHE A 208 7.93 -9.14 -0.42
N PRO A 209 7.24 -10.21 -0.84
CA PRO A 209 6.11 -10.10 -1.75
C PRO A 209 4.85 -9.60 -1.03
N THR A 210 4.07 -8.76 -1.72
CA THR A 210 2.68 -8.46 -1.35
C THR A 210 1.77 -9.64 -1.68
N GLN A 211 0.52 -9.59 -1.23
CA GLN A 211 -0.54 -10.41 -1.81
C GLN A 211 -0.73 -10.03 -3.28
N SER A 212 -1.18 -11.01 -4.08
CA SER A 212 -1.54 -10.78 -5.47
C SER A 212 -2.92 -10.12 -5.56
N VAL A 213 -3.07 -9.21 -6.51
CA VAL A 213 -4.36 -8.64 -6.92
C VAL A 213 -4.73 -9.17 -8.30
N SER A 214 -6.02 -9.42 -8.52
CA SER A 214 -6.56 -9.82 -9.82
C SER A 214 -7.31 -8.65 -10.42
N ILE A 215 -6.93 -8.27 -11.63
CA ILE A 215 -7.66 -7.25 -12.39
C ILE A 215 -8.69 -7.95 -13.28
N LEU A 216 -9.90 -7.38 -13.36
CA LEU A 216 -11.03 -7.90 -14.14
C LEU A 216 -11.60 -9.25 -13.67
N LYS A 217 -11.50 -9.54 -12.36
CA LYS A 217 -12.15 -10.74 -11.82
C LYS A 217 -13.67 -10.53 -11.70
N ARG A 218 -14.45 -11.10 -12.63
CA ARG A 218 -15.92 -11.18 -12.52
C ARG A 218 -16.36 -12.28 -11.55
N SER A 219 -17.45 -12.06 -10.83
CA SER A 219 -18.21 -13.16 -10.22
C SER A 219 -18.91 -13.89 -11.36
N ALA A 220 -18.55 -15.14 -11.64
CA ALA A 220 -19.17 -15.94 -12.69
C ALA A 220 -20.67 -16.07 -12.42
N SER A 221 -21.47 -15.26 -13.11
CA SER A 221 -22.93 -15.32 -13.05
C SER A 221 -23.41 -15.46 -14.49
N ARG A 222 -24.41 -16.30 -14.75
CA ARG A 222 -24.96 -16.45 -16.11
C ARG A 222 -25.82 -15.24 -16.53
N THR A 223 -25.42 -14.02 -16.15
CA THR A 223 -26.17 -12.79 -16.43
C THR A 223 -25.60 -12.08 -17.64
N TRP A 224 -26.43 -11.25 -18.29
CA TRP A 224 -26.03 -10.42 -19.43
C TRP A 224 -24.90 -9.43 -19.09
N GLY A 225 -24.67 -9.14 -17.80
CA GLY A 225 -23.52 -8.37 -17.35
C GLY A 225 -22.16 -9.03 -17.63
N ASP A 226 -22.12 -10.34 -17.89
CA ASP A 226 -20.91 -11.05 -18.29
C ASP A 226 -20.60 -10.88 -19.80
N LYS A 227 -21.55 -10.33 -20.58
CA LYS A 227 -21.46 -10.18 -22.05
C LYS A 227 -21.07 -8.77 -22.52
N ILE A 228 -20.70 -7.87 -21.61
CA ILE A 228 -20.13 -6.56 -21.95
C ILE A 228 -18.61 -6.57 -21.80
N ASP A 229 -17.88 -5.86 -22.65
CA ASP A 229 -16.44 -5.65 -22.44
C ASP A 229 -16.20 -4.76 -21.23
N LEU A 230 -15.32 -5.21 -20.33
CA LEU A 230 -14.89 -4.46 -19.16
C LEU A 230 -13.40 -4.19 -19.22
N LYS A 231 -12.98 -3.01 -18.78
CA LYS A 231 -11.58 -2.62 -18.68
C LYS A 231 -11.10 -2.57 -17.24
N GLY A 232 -9.80 -2.79 -17.04
CA GLY A 232 -9.17 -2.61 -15.75
C GLY A 232 -7.71 -2.20 -15.90
N SER A 233 -7.25 -1.35 -15.00
CA SER A 233 -5.88 -0.82 -14.95
C SER A 233 -5.28 -1.02 -13.57
N LEU A 234 -4.00 -1.37 -13.55
CA LEU A 234 -3.21 -1.34 -12.32
C LEU A 234 -2.63 0.06 -12.16
N GLU A 235 -3.08 0.77 -11.13
CA GLU A 235 -2.58 2.12 -10.85
C GLU A 235 -1.21 2.06 -10.20
N GLY A 236 -1.04 1.23 -9.16
CA GLY A 236 0.25 1.07 -8.50
C GLY A 236 0.19 0.55 -7.07
N VAL A 237 1.30 0.73 -6.35
CA VAL A 237 1.43 0.36 -4.93
C VAL A 237 2.05 1.49 -4.13
N TRP A 238 1.62 1.64 -2.88
CA TRP A 238 2.28 2.41 -1.84
C TRP A 238 2.58 1.49 -0.66
N ILE A 239 3.83 1.51 -0.20
CA ILE A 239 4.33 0.66 0.88
C ILE A 239 4.90 1.55 1.98
N LYS A 240 4.47 1.30 3.22
CA LYS A 240 5.06 1.86 4.44
C LYS A 240 5.81 0.76 5.18
N LEU A 241 7.08 1.00 5.43
CA LEU A 241 7.91 0.18 6.30
C LEU A 241 8.11 0.94 7.61
N SER A 242 7.83 0.29 8.74
CA SER A 242 7.91 0.94 10.05
C SER A 242 8.64 0.10 11.09
N MET A 243 9.23 0.78 12.07
CA MET A 243 9.88 0.16 13.23
C MET A 243 9.73 1.03 14.47
N GLN A 244 10.02 0.47 15.64
CA GLN A 244 10.04 1.22 16.88
C GLN A 244 11.41 1.87 17.10
N GLY A 245 11.41 3.18 17.30
CA GLY A 245 12.59 3.98 17.63
C GLY A 245 12.99 3.89 19.11
N PRO A 246 14.10 4.54 19.49
CA PRO A 246 14.66 4.47 20.85
C PRO A 246 13.73 5.05 21.93
N GLY A 247 12.85 5.99 21.58
CA GLY A 247 11.85 6.61 22.45
C GLY A 247 10.50 5.89 22.52
N ARG A 248 10.37 4.72 21.86
CA ARG A 248 9.10 4.05 21.50
C ARG A 248 8.31 4.70 20.37
N ASP A 249 8.82 5.78 19.79
CA ASP A 249 8.22 6.44 18.63
C ASP A 249 8.21 5.50 17.42
N LYS A 250 7.18 5.59 16.58
CA LYS A 250 7.09 4.81 15.35
C LYS A 250 7.87 5.54 14.25
N LEU A 251 8.96 4.94 13.79
CA LEU A 251 9.70 5.41 12.62
C LEU A 251 9.08 4.79 11.37
N VAL A 252 8.90 5.60 10.32
CA VAL A 252 8.25 5.17 9.09
C VAL A 252 9.09 5.59 7.89
N ARG A 253 9.19 4.70 6.91
CA ARG A 253 9.71 4.98 5.57
C ARG A 253 8.71 4.52 4.54
N GLU A 254 8.61 5.28 3.48
CA GLU A 254 7.60 5.07 2.46
C GLU A 254 8.24 4.95 1.08
N ILE A 255 7.64 4.10 0.24
CA ILE A 255 8.00 3.96 -1.16
C ILE A 255 6.74 3.68 -1.98
N ALA A 256 6.67 4.23 -3.18
CA ALA A 256 5.54 4.03 -4.07
C ALA A 256 6.00 3.78 -5.51
N LEU A 257 5.20 2.97 -6.22
CA LEU A 257 5.39 2.68 -7.63
C LEU A 257 4.04 2.69 -8.35
N PRO A 258 3.79 3.65 -9.25
CA PRO A 258 4.66 4.79 -9.59
C PRO A 258 4.81 5.81 -8.43
N PRO A 259 5.83 6.69 -8.47
CA PRO A 259 6.01 7.76 -7.49
C PRO A 259 4.86 8.77 -7.41
N SER A 260 3.91 8.74 -8.35
CA SER A 260 2.72 9.59 -8.36
C SER A 260 1.62 9.11 -7.41
N ILE A 261 1.65 7.86 -6.93
CA ILE A 261 0.59 7.30 -6.08
C ILE A 261 0.29 8.16 -4.83
N PRO A 262 1.29 8.63 -4.05
CA PRO A 262 1.03 9.47 -2.88
C PRO A 262 0.42 10.84 -3.19
N LYS A 263 0.43 11.27 -4.47
CA LYS A 263 -0.23 12.50 -4.92
C LYS A 263 -1.70 12.28 -5.31
N LYS A 264 -2.04 11.05 -5.74
CA LYS A 264 -3.39 10.68 -6.20
C LYS A 264 -4.24 10.12 -5.05
N TYR A 265 -3.63 9.45 -4.08
CA TYR A 265 -4.34 8.74 -3.01
C TYR A 265 -3.86 9.17 -1.63
N SER A 266 -4.76 9.11 -0.64
CA SER A 266 -4.43 9.28 0.78
C SER A 266 -4.13 7.92 1.43
N TRP A 267 -3.16 7.89 2.34
CA TRP A 267 -2.89 6.71 3.17
C TRP A 267 -3.85 6.57 4.34
N ASP A 268 -4.38 7.65 4.87
CA ASP A 268 -5.41 7.55 5.89
C ASP A 268 -6.76 7.49 5.17
N PRO A 269 -7.64 6.54 5.53
CA PRO A 269 -8.98 6.53 4.95
C PRO A 269 -9.60 7.90 5.22
N VAL A 270 -10.12 8.53 4.18
CA VAL A 270 -11.08 9.62 4.39
C VAL A 270 -12.25 8.92 5.05
N GLU A 271 -12.53 9.24 6.31
CA GLU A 271 -13.80 8.84 6.94
C GLU A 271 -14.89 9.34 6.01
N GLU A 272 -15.55 8.42 5.30
CA GLU A 272 -16.76 8.78 4.57
C GLU A 272 -17.71 9.36 5.61
N PRO A 273 -18.25 10.58 5.41
CA PRO A 273 -19.23 11.11 6.34
C PRO A 273 -20.35 10.08 6.42
N GLU A 274 -20.61 9.59 7.64
CA GLU A 274 -21.75 8.71 7.90
C GLU A 274 -22.96 9.35 7.24
N ALA A 275 -23.62 8.61 6.34
CA ALA A 275 -24.83 9.06 5.70
C ALA A 275 -25.78 9.49 6.82
N VAL A 276 -26.04 10.79 6.89
CA VAL A 276 -27.00 11.35 7.84
C VAL A 276 -28.33 10.73 7.45
N ASP A 277 -28.82 9.87 8.32
CA ASP A 277 -30.11 9.20 8.18
C ASP A 277 -31.19 10.29 8.33
N GLU A 278 -31.60 10.92 7.22
CA GLU A 278 -32.69 11.90 7.17
C GLU A 278 -34.07 11.23 7.33
N SER A 279 -34.21 10.32 8.30
CA SER A 279 -35.45 9.59 8.55
C SER A 279 -36.11 9.96 9.88
N GLU A 280 -36.09 11.24 10.30
CA GLU A 280 -36.90 11.67 11.45
C GLU A 280 -37.23 13.18 11.41
N GLU A 281 -38.22 13.58 10.59
CA GLU A 281 -39.13 14.68 10.94
C GLU A 281 -40.31 14.78 9.95
N LYS A 282 -41.38 14.04 10.23
CA LYS A 282 -42.76 14.40 9.83
C LYS A 282 -43.73 13.91 10.91
N GLU A 283 -43.79 14.61 12.02
CA GLU A 283 -45.03 14.68 12.81
C GLU A 283 -45.74 15.98 12.47
N GLU A 284 -46.79 15.88 11.66
CA GLU A 284 -47.78 16.94 11.51
C GLU A 284 -48.65 17.02 12.79
N PRO A 285 -48.95 18.21 13.32
CA PRO A 285 -49.94 18.34 14.37
C PRO A 285 -51.34 18.26 13.74
N LYS A 286 -52.18 17.35 14.27
CA LYS A 286 -53.62 17.38 14.01
C LYS A 286 -54.27 18.45 14.90
N GLU A 287 -55.06 19.31 14.25
CA GLU A 287 -56.00 20.26 14.84
C GLU A 287 -57.06 19.58 15.73
#